data_AF-A0A2D8FBF7-F1
#
_entry.id   AF-A0A2D8FBF7-F1
#
_cell.length_a   1.000
_cell.length_b   1.000
_cell.length_c   1.000
_cell.angle_alpha   90.00
_cell.angle_beta   90.00
_cell.angle_gamma   90.00
#
_symmetry.space_group_name_H-M   'P 1'
#
loop_
_entity.id
_entity.type
_entity.pdbx_description
1 polymer ?
#
loop_
_entity_poly.entity_id
_entity_poly.type
_entity_poly.pdbx_seq_one_letter_code
_entity_poly.pdbx_strand_id
1 'polypeptide(L)'
;MPAIITDPFKKQLTQKIFDEVSNSTNRYYIGIGRSESWDSSETVPNPTDTPRTIRNARAGLQSIKAATDLSYVVPRYNWSSGNIYQAYDDDFASIPDTNPYAVLTEDNQVYLCLQQAKSTTGAPTTSTIKPSGTSTKPFKTSDGYVWKFLYTLSAARSSAFLSANFLPVEKVLDTTTLGRSHTVLEAQQFLVQDSAVPGQILNIKLTNGGTGYTSTPTVTIHGDGVRASATATVSGGTVTKIELDSSTDSAITMGQGYNFASVDITSGGGSGASALAIIGPDSGLGADPRDDLKATSLMFNSKPNGVEDSNFIVGQDFRQVLLIRDPALSTDSTAQLPITTSSGKALNFLQLTAVANTSFLDATITGETSAAKAIIDEVDSDRLFFHQTEATGFKAFQEGENISGGGASGTLVAAGVDADSDAFTKDDVDKLRGTIVYIENRAPVTRAANQQEDLKVVITL
;
A
#
# COMPACT_ATOMS: atom_id res chain seq x y z
N MET A 1 7.97 29.96 6.66
CA MET A 1 6.64 29.98 6.02
C MET A 1 6.06 28.58 6.14
N PRO A 2 4.95 28.36 6.86
CA PRO A 2 4.29 27.05 6.92
C PRO A 2 3.46 26.81 5.65
N ALA A 3 3.55 25.61 5.06
CA ALA A 3 2.80 25.19 3.88
C ALA A 3 2.55 23.67 3.93
N ILE A 4 1.48 23.19 3.29
CA ILE A 4 1.10 21.77 3.23
C ILE A 4 0.69 21.38 1.80
N ILE A 5 0.79 20.09 1.48
CA ILE A 5 0.17 19.48 0.30
C ILE A 5 -1.14 18.83 0.74
N THR A 6 -2.25 19.19 0.10
CA THR A 6 -3.60 18.72 0.47
C THR A 6 -3.88 17.31 -0.06
N ASP A 7 -4.75 16.58 0.64
CA ASP A 7 -5.14 15.20 0.26
C ASP A 7 -5.71 15.08 -1.16
N PRO A 8 -6.53 16.02 -1.69
CA PRO A 8 -6.97 15.98 -3.08
C PRO A 8 -5.82 15.98 -4.09
N PHE A 9 -4.74 16.72 -3.83
CA PHE A 9 -3.57 16.74 -4.73
C PHE A 9 -2.79 15.42 -4.65
N LYS A 10 -2.61 14.85 -3.45
CA LYS A 10 -2.02 13.52 -3.28
C LYS A 10 -2.86 12.44 -3.98
N LYS A 11 -4.18 12.50 -3.86
CA LYS A 11 -5.11 11.60 -4.54
C LYS A 11 -5.02 11.74 -6.06
N GLN A 12 -4.89 12.96 -6.58
CA GLN A 12 -4.70 13.18 -8.02
C GLN A 12 -3.42 12.50 -8.55
N LEU A 13 -2.31 12.59 -7.81
CA LEU A 13 -1.04 11.96 -8.20
C LEU A 13 -1.11 10.43 -8.12
N THR A 14 -1.68 9.88 -7.06
CA THR A 14 -1.89 8.42 -6.96
C THR A 14 -2.87 7.90 -8.00
N GLN A 15 -3.97 8.62 -8.28
CA GLN A 15 -4.96 8.22 -9.28
C GLN A 15 -4.34 8.12 -10.67
N LYS A 16 -3.40 9.01 -11.01
CA LYS A 16 -2.65 8.91 -12.27
C LYS A 16 -1.93 7.57 -12.41
N ILE A 17 -1.22 7.11 -11.37
CA ILE A 17 -0.53 5.82 -11.39
C ILE A 17 -1.55 4.67 -11.45
N PHE A 18 -2.67 4.80 -10.72
CA PHE A 18 -3.75 3.81 -10.77
C PHE A 18 -4.35 3.65 -12.16
N ASP A 19 -4.60 4.77 -12.85
CA ASP A 19 -5.13 4.78 -14.22
C ASP A 19 -4.11 4.25 -15.22
N GLU A 20 -2.81 4.52 -15.03
CA GLU A 20 -1.75 4.01 -15.88
C GLU A 20 -1.71 2.47 -15.91
N VAL A 21 -1.86 1.84 -14.74
CA VAL A 21 -1.92 0.37 -14.60
C VAL A 21 -3.28 -0.16 -15.09
N SER A 22 -4.38 0.42 -14.62
CA SER A 22 -5.74 -0.08 -14.91
C SER A 22 -6.08 0.00 -16.40
N ASN A 23 -5.63 1.04 -17.09
CA ASN A 23 -5.82 1.23 -18.52
C ASN A 23 -4.68 0.65 -19.36
N SER A 24 -3.68 0.02 -18.72
CA SER A 24 -2.50 -0.55 -19.39
C SER A 24 -1.74 0.45 -20.30
N THR A 25 -1.76 1.75 -19.96
CA THR A 25 -1.00 2.76 -20.73
C THR A 25 0.49 2.70 -20.40
N ASN A 26 0.83 2.24 -19.20
CA ASN A 26 2.19 1.99 -18.75
C ASN A 26 2.25 0.65 -18.01
N ARG A 27 3.39 -0.02 -18.09
CA ARG A 27 3.58 -1.34 -17.47
C ARG A 27 4.47 -1.21 -16.25
N TYR A 28 4.07 -1.86 -15.16
CA TYR A 28 4.83 -1.88 -13.93
C TYR A 28 5.30 -3.30 -13.65
N TYR A 29 6.54 -3.42 -13.20
CA TYR A 29 7.15 -4.69 -12.83
C TYR A 29 7.81 -4.57 -11.46
N ILE A 30 7.63 -5.59 -10.64
CA ILE A 30 8.41 -5.77 -9.42
C ILE A 30 9.69 -6.50 -9.79
N GLY A 31 10.82 -5.88 -9.51
CA GLY A 31 12.15 -6.45 -9.70
C GLY A 31 12.74 -6.96 -8.39
N ILE A 32 13.46 -8.07 -8.45
CA ILE A 32 14.30 -8.56 -7.34
C ILE A 32 15.76 -8.53 -7.76
N GLY A 33 16.65 -8.31 -6.79
CA GLY A 33 18.07 -8.31 -7.06
C GLY A 33 18.94 -8.31 -5.81
N ARG A 34 20.24 -8.19 -6.07
CA ARG A 34 21.32 -8.18 -5.08
C ARG A 34 21.41 -9.50 -4.31
N SER A 35 22.14 -10.46 -4.87
CA SER A 35 22.49 -11.71 -4.18
C SER A 35 23.59 -11.53 -3.15
N GLU A 36 24.42 -10.51 -3.29
CA GLU A 36 25.55 -10.31 -2.40
C GLU A 36 25.14 -9.70 -1.05
N SER A 37 25.79 -10.16 0.02
CA SER A 37 25.54 -9.71 1.40
C SER A 37 25.67 -8.19 1.56
N TRP A 38 24.94 -7.59 2.50
CA TRP A 38 25.14 -6.18 2.85
C TRP A 38 26.49 -5.94 3.51
N ASP A 39 26.75 -6.72 4.56
CA ASP A 39 27.98 -6.79 5.32
C ASP A 39 28.03 -8.15 6.05
N SER A 40 29.06 -8.38 6.86
CA SER A 40 29.20 -9.63 7.64
C SER A 40 28.08 -9.89 8.66
N SER A 41 27.25 -8.89 8.97
CA SER A 41 26.14 -8.96 9.91
C SER A 41 24.76 -8.82 9.23
N GLU A 42 24.72 -8.75 7.90
CA GLU A 42 23.53 -8.47 7.09
C GLU A 42 22.75 -7.21 7.54
N THR A 43 23.47 -6.15 7.89
CA THR A 43 22.84 -4.88 8.29
C THR A 43 22.13 -4.25 7.10
N VAL A 44 20.78 -4.20 7.13
CA VAL A 44 19.97 -3.62 6.05
C VAL A 44 20.13 -2.10 6.01
N PRO A 45 20.70 -1.51 4.96
CA PRO A 45 20.88 -0.07 4.86
C PRO A 45 19.59 0.61 4.39
N ASN A 46 19.32 1.82 4.89
CA ASN A 46 18.23 2.64 4.37
C ASN A 46 18.54 3.08 2.92
N PRO A 47 17.63 2.87 1.96
CA PRO A 47 17.82 3.35 0.61
C PRO A 47 17.82 4.90 0.59
N THR A 48 18.60 5.48 -0.32
CA THR A 48 18.67 6.93 -0.52
C THR A 48 18.25 7.27 -1.95
N ASP A 49 17.50 8.36 -2.14
CA ASP A 49 17.13 8.85 -3.47
C ASP A 49 18.30 9.58 -4.11
N THR A 50 19.20 8.82 -4.73
CA THR A 50 20.33 9.36 -5.48
C THR A 50 20.52 8.61 -6.80
N PRO A 51 21.07 9.28 -7.85
CA PRO A 51 21.42 8.60 -9.09
C PRO A 51 22.38 7.42 -8.91
N ARG A 52 23.23 7.44 -7.87
CA ARG A 52 24.12 6.31 -7.54
C ARG A 52 23.33 5.11 -7.02
N THR A 53 22.39 5.33 -6.10
CA THR A 53 21.54 4.26 -5.57
C THR A 53 20.75 3.59 -6.68
N ILE A 54 20.14 4.39 -7.57
CA ILE A 54 19.37 3.88 -8.72
C ILE A 54 20.27 3.07 -9.66
N ARG A 55 21.47 3.58 -9.99
CA ARG A 55 22.42 2.86 -10.85
C ARG A 55 22.89 1.54 -10.22
N ASN A 56 23.18 1.53 -8.93
CA ASN A 56 23.62 0.32 -8.23
C ASN A 56 22.48 -0.72 -8.12
N ALA A 57 21.24 -0.27 -7.90
CA ALA A 57 20.06 -1.14 -7.93
C ALA A 57 19.85 -1.79 -9.31
N ARG A 58 20.07 -1.03 -10.40
CA ARG A 58 20.03 -1.58 -11.77
C ARG A 58 21.11 -2.63 -11.98
N ALA A 59 22.33 -2.37 -11.51
CA ALA A 59 23.45 -3.28 -11.72
C ALA A 59 23.17 -4.67 -11.11
N GLY A 60 22.61 -4.71 -9.90
CA GLY A 60 22.25 -5.93 -9.18
C GLY A 60 20.88 -6.52 -9.52
N LEU A 61 20.13 -5.96 -10.47
CA LEU A 61 18.81 -6.49 -10.86
C LEU A 61 18.96 -7.89 -11.48
N GLN A 62 18.18 -8.84 -10.99
CA GLN A 62 18.22 -10.25 -11.40
C GLN A 62 17.01 -10.65 -12.26
N SER A 63 15.80 -10.39 -11.76
CA SER A 63 14.55 -10.84 -12.38
C SER A 63 13.47 -9.79 -12.17
N ILE A 64 12.49 -9.75 -13.08
CA ILE A 64 11.30 -8.90 -12.94
C ILE A 64 10.03 -9.71 -13.19
N LYS A 65 8.95 -9.39 -12.47
CA LYS A 65 7.58 -9.93 -12.67
C LYS A 65 6.60 -8.78 -12.84
N ALA A 66 5.66 -8.93 -13.76
CA ALA A 66 4.61 -7.95 -13.98
C ALA A 66 3.80 -7.72 -12.70
N ALA A 67 3.52 -6.46 -12.41
CA ALA A 67 2.73 -6.01 -11.25
C ALA A 67 1.45 -5.34 -11.77
N THR A 68 0.53 -6.16 -12.27
CA THR A 68 -0.76 -5.72 -12.81
C THR A 68 -1.82 -5.56 -11.73
N ASP A 69 -1.65 -6.25 -10.60
CA ASP A 69 -2.55 -6.18 -9.47
C ASP A 69 -2.24 -4.93 -8.65
N LEU A 70 -3.19 -3.99 -8.60
CA LEU A 70 -3.07 -2.72 -7.90
C LEU A 70 -4.33 -2.44 -7.06
N SER A 71 -4.15 -1.90 -5.86
CA SER A 71 -5.24 -1.44 -5.01
C SER A 71 -4.80 -0.23 -4.17
N TYR A 72 -5.74 0.67 -3.87
CA TYR A 72 -5.50 1.65 -2.82
C TYR A 72 -5.42 0.93 -1.48
N VAL A 73 -4.57 1.41 -0.58
CA VAL A 73 -4.43 0.85 0.76
C VAL A 73 -4.36 1.93 1.82
N VAL A 74 -4.79 1.57 3.03
CA VAL A 74 -4.68 2.39 4.24
C VAL A 74 -4.05 1.58 5.37
N PRO A 75 -3.52 2.22 6.43
CA PRO A 75 -3.07 1.49 7.61
C PRO A 75 -4.17 0.58 8.16
N ARG A 76 -3.80 -0.66 8.48
CA ARG A 76 -4.73 -1.68 8.97
C ARG A 76 -4.84 -1.60 10.48
N TYR A 77 -6.06 -1.41 10.96
CA TYR A 77 -6.41 -1.57 12.36
C TYR A 77 -7.48 -2.63 12.51
N ASN A 78 -7.25 -3.64 13.34
CA ASN A 78 -8.25 -4.65 13.62
C ASN A 78 -9.11 -4.21 14.82
N TRP A 79 -10.41 -4.50 14.76
CA TRP A 79 -11.26 -4.38 15.94
C TRP A 79 -10.89 -5.47 16.95
N SER A 80 -10.87 -5.12 18.23
CA SER A 80 -10.76 -6.08 19.32
C SER A 80 -11.45 -5.53 20.59
N SER A 81 -12.17 -6.41 21.28
CA SER A 81 -12.83 -6.06 22.55
C SER A 81 -11.83 -5.53 23.58
N GLY A 82 -12.23 -4.51 24.34
CA GLY A 82 -11.41 -3.88 25.38
C GLY A 82 -10.60 -2.67 24.89
N ASN A 83 -10.57 -2.39 23.59
CA ASN A 83 -9.92 -1.20 23.05
C ASN A 83 -10.88 -0.01 22.98
N ILE A 84 -10.31 1.19 22.95
CA ILE A 84 -11.03 2.44 22.71
C ILE A 84 -10.88 2.81 21.23
N TYR A 85 -11.98 3.22 20.61
CA TYR A 85 -11.99 3.76 19.26
C TYR A 85 -12.50 5.19 19.32
N GLN A 86 -11.91 6.12 18.59
CA GLN A 86 -12.42 7.49 18.56
C GLN A 86 -13.38 7.68 17.40
N ALA A 87 -14.27 8.67 17.52
CA ALA A 87 -15.13 9.05 16.41
C ALA A 87 -14.30 9.66 15.28
N TYR A 88 -14.76 9.50 14.04
CA TYR A 88 -14.29 10.28 12.90
C TYR A 88 -14.31 11.79 13.23
N ASP A 89 -13.27 12.49 12.79
CA ASP A 89 -13.07 13.93 12.94
C ASP A 89 -12.52 14.47 11.61
N ASP A 90 -13.10 15.57 11.12
CA ASP A 90 -12.72 16.20 9.86
C ASP A 90 -11.38 16.97 9.96
N ASP A 91 -10.89 17.19 11.19
CA ASP A 91 -9.57 17.77 11.48
C ASP A 91 -8.44 16.71 11.50
N PHE A 92 -8.74 15.42 11.31
CA PHE A 92 -7.70 14.40 11.23
C PHE A 92 -6.94 14.43 9.90
N ALA A 93 -5.62 14.45 9.97
CA ALA A 93 -4.75 14.35 8.78
C ALA A 93 -4.61 12.91 8.24
N SER A 94 -4.86 11.90 9.07
CA SER A 94 -4.83 10.47 8.72
C SER A 94 -5.61 9.67 9.76
N ILE A 95 -5.82 8.37 9.52
CA ILE A 95 -6.38 7.48 10.55
C ILE A 95 -5.38 7.40 11.71
N PRO A 96 -5.73 7.84 12.93
CA PRO A 96 -4.76 7.88 14.02
C PRO A 96 -4.31 6.48 14.46
N ASP A 97 -3.00 6.30 14.69
CA ASP A 97 -2.43 5.04 15.17
C ASP A 97 -2.98 4.64 16.56
N THR A 98 -3.31 5.63 17.37
CA THR A 98 -3.92 5.45 18.69
C THR A 98 -5.42 5.70 18.60
N ASN A 99 -6.21 4.73 19.06
CA ASN A 99 -7.68 4.75 19.03
C ASN A 99 -8.24 5.04 17.63
N PRO A 100 -7.91 4.25 16.60
CA PRO A 100 -8.29 4.53 15.21
C PRO A 100 -9.82 4.65 15.07
N TYR A 101 -10.29 5.50 14.16
CA TYR A 101 -11.72 5.62 13.86
C TYR A 101 -12.21 4.58 12.86
N ALA A 102 -11.32 3.84 12.20
CA ALA A 102 -11.64 2.82 11.21
C ALA A 102 -11.09 1.46 11.65
N VAL A 103 -11.86 0.39 11.46
CA VAL A 103 -11.48 -0.97 11.88
C VAL A 103 -11.87 -2.03 10.87
N LEU A 104 -11.05 -3.08 10.78
CA LEU A 104 -11.35 -4.36 10.15
C LEU A 104 -11.77 -5.36 11.23
N THR A 105 -12.91 -6.01 11.03
CA THR A 105 -13.39 -7.10 11.91
C THR A 105 -12.89 -8.46 11.44
N GLU A 106 -12.99 -9.48 12.29
CA GLU A 106 -12.67 -10.87 11.94
C GLU A 106 -13.51 -11.43 10.78
N ASP A 107 -14.69 -10.85 10.53
CA ASP A 107 -15.58 -11.19 9.42
C ASP A 107 -15.15 -10.52 8.09
N ASN A 108 -13.95 -9.93 8.05
CA ASN A 108 -13.42 -9.16 6.92
C ASN A 108 -14.28 -7.93 6.54
N GLN A 109 -15.02 -7.37 7.50
CA GLN A 109 -15.86 -6.18 7.29
C GLN A 109 -15.19 -4.93 7.85
N VAL A 110 -15.27 -3.84 7.10
CA VAL A 110 -14.67 -2.54 7.44
C VAL A 110 -15.73 -1.58 7.93
N TYR A 111 -15.48 -0.98 9.10
CA TYR A 111 -16.39 -0.03 9.76
C TYR A 111 -15.69 1.26 10.14
N LEU A 112 -16.48 2.34 10.22
CA LEU A 112 -16.10 3.61 10.81
C LEU A 112 -16.84 3.83 12.14
N CYS A 113 -16.13 4.31 13.15
CA CYS A 113 -16.70 4.80 14.39
C CYS A 113 -17.16 6.25 14.18
N LEU A 114 -18.46 6.50 14.27
CA LEU A 114 -19.04 7.85 14.17
C LEU A 114 -19.26 8.48 15.55
N GLN A 115 -19.46 7.64 16.57
CA GLN A 115 -19.59 8.08 17.95
C GLN A 115 -18.86 7.11 18.87
N GLN A 116 -17.90 7.66 19.62
CA GLN A 116 -17.22 6.95 20.70
C GLN A 116 -18.15 6.84 21.92
N ALA A 117 -18.23 5.66 22.52
CA ALA A 117 -18.93 5.52 23.78
C ALA A 117 -18.21 6.29 24.90
N LYS A 118 -19.00 7.06 25.66
CA LYS A 118 -18.54 7.83 26.80
C LYS A 118 -19.44 7.59 28.00
N SER A 119 -18.81 7.49 29.17
CA SER A 119 -19.50 7.49 30.46
C SER A 119 -20.24 8.83 30.69
N THR A 120 -21.05 8.88 31.75
CA THR A 120 -21.77 10.11 32.15
C THR A 120 -20.83 11.24 32.59
N THR A 121 -19.57 10.96 32.88
CA THR A 121 -18.53 11.96 33.18
C THR A 121 -17.79 12.42 31.92
N GLY A 122 -18.14 11.90 30.74
CA GLY A 122 -17.52 12.24 29.46
C GLY A 122 -16.23 11.46 29.16
N ALA A 123 -15.77 10.60 30.09
CA ALA A 123 -14.60 9.77 29.87
C ALA A 123 -14.89 8.68 28.83
N PRO A 124 -14.00 8.46 27.83
CA PRO A 124 -14.11 7.37 26.87
C PRO A 124 -14.21 6.01 27.56
N THR A 125 -15.06 5.13 27.03
CA THR A 125 -15.20 3.75 27.51
C THR A 125 -14.77 2.77 26.44
N THR A 126 -14.28 1.60 26.84
CA THR A 126 -13.83 0.55 25.91
C THR A 126 -15.00 -0.01 25.09
N SER A 127 -14.78 -0.27 23.80
CA SER A 127 -15.71 -1.07 23.01
C SER A 127 -15.62 -2.53 23.44
N THR A 128 -16.76 -3.14 23.70
CA THR A 128 -16.88 -4.55 24.13
C THR A 128 -17.74 -5.36 23.16
N ILE A 129 -18.42 -4.69 22.23
CA ILE A 129 -19.31 -5.30 21.25
C ILE A 129 -18.76 -5.04 19.85
N LYS A 130 -18.47 -6.13 19.13
CA LYS A 130 -18.02 -6.07 17.74
C LYS A 130 -19.11 -5.42 16.87
N PRO A 131 -18.80 -4.43 16.01
CA PRO A 131 -19.75 -3.98 15.01
C PRO A 131 -20.04 -5.11 14.02
N SER A 132 -21.32 -5.32 13.68
CA SER A 132 -21.76 -6.38 12.77
C SER A 132 -22.94 -5.93 11.91
N GLY A 133 -23.00 -6.44 10.68
CA GLY A 133 -24.09 -6.18 9.74
C GLY A 133 -23.69 -5.24 8.59
N THR A 134 -24.46 -5.28 7.50
CA THR A 134 -24.12 -4.58 6.25
C THR A 134 -25.09 -3.44 5.93
N SER A 135 -25.77 -2.91 6.96
CA SER A 135 -26.68 -1.77 6.80
C SER A 135 -25.94 -0.57 6.20
N THR A 136 -26.58 0.10 5.26
CA THR A 136 -26.06 1.34 4.66
C THR A 136 -26.06 2.53 5.63
N LYS A 137 -26.92 2.44 6.66
CA LYS A 137 -27.10 3.46 7.69
C LYS A 137 -26.34 3.10 8.97
N PRO A 138 -25.88 4.11 9.73
CA PRO A 138 -25.21 3.88 11.00
C PRO A 138 -26.12 3.20 12.03
N PHE A 139 -25.52 2.34 12.86
CA PHE A 139 -26.20 1.63 13.94
C PHE A 139 -25.43 1.77 15.25
N LYS A 140 -26.14 1.61 16.36
CA LYS A 140 -25.57 1.73 17.71
C LYS A 140 -25.43 0.35 18.34
N THR A 141 -24.25 0.03 18.86
CA THR A 141 -24.01 -1.17 19.67
C THR A 141 -24.37 -0.91 21.13
N SER A 142 -24.65 -1.97 21.89
CA SER A 142 -25.10 -1.85 23.29
C SER A 142 -24.04 -1.30 24.25
N ASP A 143 -22.76 -1.30 23.85
CA ASP A 143 -21.67 -0.61 24.56
C ASP A 143 -21.63 0.91 24.32
N GLY A 144 -22.54 1.44 23.51
CA GLY A 144 -22.74 2.88 23.31
C GLY A 144 -22.04 3.46 22.08
N TYR A 145 -21.24 2.68 21.36
CA TYR A 145 -20.60 3.11 20.11
C TYR A 145 -21.60 3.19 18.97
N VAL A 146 -21.39 4.13 18.04
CA VAL A 146 -22.12 4.18 16.76
C VAL A 146 -21.15 3.88 15.64
N TRP A 147 -21.49 2.88 14.84
CA TRP A 147 -20.67 2.40 13.74
C TRP A 147 -21.39 2.55 12.40
N LYS A 148 -20.63 2.76 11.33
CA LYS A 148 -21.10 2.69 9.95
C LYS A 148 -20.29 1.66 9.19
N PHE A 149 -20.99 0.75 8.51
CA PHE A 149 -20.38 -0.22 7.60
C PHE A 149 -19.96 0.46 6.29
N LEU A 150 -18.78 0.10 5.76
CA LEU A 150 -18.32 0.55 4.44
C LEU A 150 -18.41 -0.57 3.41
N TYR A 151 -17.67 -1.65 3.63
CA TYR A 151 -17.59 -2.77 2.69
C TYR A 151 -17.08 -4.05 3.38
N THR A 152 -17.20 -5.17 2.67
CA THR A 152 -16.62 -6.47 3.06
C THR A 152 -15.52 -6.84 2.08
N LEU A 153 -14.35 -7.22 2.59
CA LEU A 153 -13.26 -7.71 1.76
C LEU A 153 -13.56 -9.13 1.26
N SER A 154 -13.41 -9.32 -0.05
CA SER A 154 -13.48 -10.65 -0.65
C SER A 154 -12.23 -11.47 -0.33
N ALA A 155 -12.34 -12.79 -0.32
CA ALA A 155 -11.18 -13.67 -0.12
C ALA A 155 -10.07 -13.41 -1.17
N ALA A 156 -10.45 -13.11 -2.41
CA ALA A 156 -9.51 -12.76 -3.48
C ALA A 156 -8.77 -11.45 -3.17
N ARG A 157 -9.48 -10.39 -2.77
CA ARG A 157 -8.86 -9.11 -2.39
C ARG A 157 -7.99 -9.25 -1.15
N SER A 158 -8.44 -9.99 -0.14
CA SER A 158 -7.65 -10.26 1.06
C SER A 158 -6.37 -11.02 0.71
N SER A 159 -6.44 -12.05 -0.13
CA SER A 159 -5.27 -12.81 -0.58
C SER A 159 -4.29 -11.96 -1.40
N ALA A 160 -4.79 -10.98 -2.15
CA ALA A 160 -3.95 -10.15 -3.03
C ALA A 160 -3.36 -8.92 -2.31
N PHE A 161 -4.07 -8.28 -1.38
CA PHE A 161 -3.67 -6.95 -0.89
C PHE A 161 -3.72 -6.77 0.62
N LEU A 162 -4.40 -7.65 1.37
CA LEU A 162 -4.36 -7.55 2.84
C LEU A 162 -2.97 -7.97 3.33
N SER A 163 -2.40 -7.18 4.24
CA SER A 163 -1.13 -7.48 4.90
C SER A 163 -1.23 -7.23 6.41
N ALA A 164 -0.13 -7.40 7.14
CA ALA A 164 -0.07 -7.08 8.56
C ALA A 164 -0.39 -5.60 8.83
N ASN A 165 0.11 -4.70 7.97
CA ASN A 165 0.07 -3.25 8.20
C ASN A 165 -0.90 -2.51 7.28
N PHE A 166 -1.39 -3.13 6.21
CA PHE A 166 -2.20 -2.47 5.19
C PHE A 166 -3.52 -3.18 4.91
N LEU A 167 -4.57 -2.38 4.74
CA LEU A 167 -5.94 -2.74 4.41
C LEU A 167 -6.27 -2.20 3.01
N PRO A 168 -6.71 -3.05 2.05
CA PRO A 168 -7.11 -2.58 0.74
C PRO A 168 -8.45 -1.84 0.77
N VAL A 169 -8.55 -0.78 -0.02
CA VAL A 169 -9.70 0.08 -0.17
C VAL A 169 -9.98 0.27 -1.65
N GLU A 170 -11.24 0.21 -2.05
CA GLU A 170 -11.63 0.50 -3.43
C GLU A 170 -12.96 1.22 -3.48
N LYS A 171 -13.18 1.96 -4.57
CA LYS A 171 -14.49 2.45 -4.97
C LYS A 171 -15.03 1.50 -6.02
N VAL A 172 -16.22 0.95 -5.79
CA VAL A 172 -16.91 0.14 -6.79
C VAL A 172 -17.53 1.08 -7.83
N LEU A 173 -17.12 0.95 -9.09
CA LEU A 173 -17.69 1.72 -10.18
C LEU A 173 -19.05 1.12 -10.60
N ASP A 174 -19.87 1.90 -11.30
CA ASP A 174 -21.13 1.40 -11.84
C ASP A 174 -20.89 0.30 -12.90
N THR A 175 -21.91 -0.52 -13.16
CA THR A 175 -21.76 -1.68 -14.07
C THR A 175 -21.50 -1.29 -15.52
N THR A 176 -21.87 -0.07 -15.95
CA THR A 176 -21.60 0.40 -17.31
C THR A 176 -20.13 0.76 -17.48
N THR A 177 -19.54 1.43 -16.49
CA THR A 177 -18.12 1.77 -16.45
C THR A 177 -17.25 0.52 -16.24
N LEU A 178 -17.69 -0.41 -15.38
CA LEU A 178 -16.99 -1.68 -15.17
C LEU A 178 -17.03 -2.63 -16.38
N GLY A 179 -18.03 -2.48 -17.27
CA GLY A 179 -18.26 -3.41 -18.38
C GLY A 179 -18.69 -4.82 -17.95
N ARG A 180 -19.08 -5.00 -16.67
CA ARG A 180 -19.53 -6.26 -16.08
C ARG A 180 -20.50 -6.02 -14.92
N SER A 181 -21.28 -7.05 -14.59
CA SER A 181 -22.11 -7.06 -13.38
C SER A 181 -21.26 -7.07 -12.11
N HIS A 182 -21.81 -6.49 -11.05
CA HIS A 182 -21.22 -6.56 -9.70
C HIS A 182 -21.29 -7.98 -9.14
N THR A 183 -20.25 -8.37 -8.42
CA THR A 183 -20.33 -9.48 -7.46
C THR A 183 -21.25 -9.11 -6.29
N VAL A 184 -21.64 -10.09 -5.48
CA VAL A 184 -22.52 -9.84 -4.32
C VAL A 184 -21.92 -8.81 -3.34
N LEU A 185 -20.61 -8.88 -3.10
CA LEU A 185 -19.92 -7.95 -2.19
C LEU A 185 -19.79 -6.55 -2.82
N GLU A 186 -19.51 -6.47 -4.12
CA GLU A 186 -19.48 -5.19 -4.85
C GLU A 186 -20.86 -4.53 -4.87
N ALA A 187 -21.94 -5.28 -5.08
CA ALA A 187 -23.29 -4.76 -5.05
C ALA A 187 -23.66 -4.23 -3.65
N GLN A 188 -23.27 -4.94 -2.59
CA GLN A 188 -23.47 -4.51 -1.21
C GLN A 188 -22.70 -3.22 -0.89
N GLN A 189 -21.45 -3.10 -1.34
CA GLN A 189 -20.68 -1.86 -1.20
C GLN A 189 -21.30 -0.73 -2.05
N PHE A 190 -21.73 -1.02 -3.28
CA PHE A 190 -22.33 -0.03 -4.17
C PHE A 190 -23.62 0.56 -3.57
N LEU A 191 -24.43 -0.26 -2.86
CA LEU A 191 -25.58 0.24 -2.10
C LEU A 191 -25.19 1.22 -0.99
N VAL A 192 -24.07 0.99 -0.29
CA VAL A 192 -23.55 1.95 0.70
C VAL A 192 -23.15 3.25 0.00
N GLN A 193 -22.45 3.15 -1.12
CA GLN A 193 -22.01 4.31 -1.90
C GLN A 193 -23.19 5.16 -2.41
N ASP A 194 -24.22 4.53 -2.98
CA ASP A 194 -25.39 5.21 -3.54
C ASP A 194 -26.29 5.83 -2.45
N SER A 195 -26.31 5.22 -1.26
CA SER A 195 -27.08 5.73 -0.11
C SER A 195 -26.39 6.86 0.66
N ALA A 196 -25.16 7.22 0.29
CA ALA A 196 -24.40 8.25 0.98
C ALA A 196 -25.09 9.62 0.82
N VAL A 197 -25.15 10.37 1.92
CA VAL A 197 -25.81 11.68 1.95
C VAL A 197 -24.74 12.77 2.17
N PRO A 198 -24.56 13.69 1.22
CA PRO A 198 -23.67 14.85 1.35
C PRO A 198 -23.98 15.76 2.54
N GLY A 199 -22.92 16.34 3.13
CA GLY A 199 -23.02 17.41 4.12
C GLY A 199 -23.74 17.00 5.40
N GLN A 200 -23.46 15.80 5.92
CA GLN A 200 -23.99 15.32 7.19
C GLN A 200 -23.13 15.80 8.36
N ILE A 201 -23.75 16.17 9.48
CA ILE A 201 -23.04 16.34 10.75
C ILE A 201 -22.86 14.93 11.33
N LEU A 202 -21.61 14.45 11.38
CA LEU A 202 -21.31 13.08 11.81
C LEU A 202 -21.20 12.96 13.34
N ASN A 203 -20.71 14.00 14.00
CA ASN A 203 -20.63 14.09 15.46
C ASN A 203 -20.48 15.55 15.92
N ILE A 204 -20.62 15.80 17.22
CA ILE A 204 -20.32 17.08 17.86
C ILE A 204 -19.21 16.87 18.91
N LYS A 205 -18.07 17.51 18.65
CA LYS A 205 -16.89 17.45 19.53
C LYS A 205 -16.96 18.55 20.57
N LEU A 206 -17.21 18.15 21.82
CA LEU A 206 -17.11 19.06 22.96
C LEU A 206 -15.65 19.50 23.16
N THR A 207 -15.39 20.81 23.14
CA THR A 207 -14.05 21.39 23.34
C THR A 207 -13.88 21.99 24.73
N ASN A 208 -14.96 22.45 25.35
CA ASN A 208 -15.00 22.88 26.75
C ASN A 208 -16.36 22.51 27.35
N GLY A 209 -16.36 21.88 28.53
CA GLY A 209 -17.59 21.53 29.25
C GLY A 209 -18.25 22.69 30.00
N GLY A 210 -17.55 23.82 30.14
CA GLY A 210 -18.01 24.97 30.92
C GLY A 210 -18.24 24.64 32.39
N THR A 211 -18.97 25.52 33.09
CA THR A 211 -19.25 25.37 34.53
C THR A 211 -20.64 25.89 34.90
N GLY A 212 -21.16 25.45 36.05
CA GLY A 212 -22.39 25.97 36.66
C GLY A 212 -23.69 25.45 36.03
N TYR A 213 -23.65 24.45 35.16
CA TYR A 213 -24.85 23.89 34.54
C TYR A 213 -25.69 23.12 35.57
N THR A 214 -26.90 23.58 35.82
CA THR A 214 -27.87 22.99 36.77
C THR A 214 -28.98 22.19 36.07
N SER A 215 -29.12 22.36 34.77
CA SER A 215 -30.00 21.60 33.89
C SER A 215 -29.33 21.40 32.52
N THR A 216 -29.84 20.46 31.73
CA THR A 216 -29.33 20.21 30.38
C THR A 216 -29.50 21.45 29.51
N PRO A 217 -28.42 22.01 28.94
CA PRO A 217 -28.52 23.15 28.03
C PRO A 217 -29.08 22.72 26.66
N THR A 218 -29.61 23.68 25.94
CA THR A 218 -30.03 23.53 24.54
C THR A 218 -28.80 23.59 23.64
N VAL A 219 -28.69 22.60 22.75
CA VAL A 219 -27.66 22.56 21.69
C VAL A 219 -28.33 22.95 20.38
N THR A 220 -27.91 24.08 19.81
CA THR A 220 -28.40 24.56 18.52
C THR A 220 -27.29 24.44 17.48
N ILE A 221 -27.60 23.78 16.36
CA ILE A 221 -26.69 23.67 15.22
C ILE A 221 -27.09 24.74 14.20
N HIS A 222 -26.18 25.67 13.94
CA HIS A 222 -26.32 26.67 12.89
C HIS A 222 -25.54 26.21 11.65
N GLY A 223 -26.00 26.59 10.46
CA GLY A 223 -25.36 26.23 9.20
C GLY A 223 -26.30 26.42 8.02
N ASP A 224 -25.83 26.01 6.85
CA ASP A 224 -26.58 26.02 5.58
C ASP A 224 -27.35 24.72 5.31
N GLY A 225 -27.10 23.67 6.09
CA GLY A 225 -27.86 22.43 6.06
C GLY A 225 -29.10 22.44 6.94
N VAL A 226 -29.78 21.29 6.98
CA VAL A 226 -31.04 21.12 7.71
C VAL A 226 -31.11 19.81 8.48
N ARG A 227 -31.95 19.80 9.53
CA ARG A 227 -32.41 18.59 10.24
C ARG A 227 -31.32 17.81 10.99
N ALA A 228 -30.18 18.42 11.31
CA ALA A 228 -29.31 17.89 12.36
C ALA A 228 -29.84 18.31 13.73
N SER A 229 -29.78 17.41 14.71
CA SER A 229 -30.16 17.73 16.09
C SER A 229 -29.33 16.92 17.10
N ALA A 230 -29.11 17.49 18.28
CA ALA A 230 -28.23 16.93 19.28
C ALA A 230 -28.67 17.28 20.70
N THR A 231 -28.27 16.44 21.64
CA THR A 231 -28.55 16.59 23.07
C THR A 231 -27.25 16.61 23.88
N ALA A 232 -27.14 17.56 24.80
CA ALA A 232 -26.05 17.62 25.76
C ALA A 232 -26.34 16.73 26.99
N THR A 233 -25.28 16.21 27.61
CA THR A 233 -25.35 15.56 28.92
C THR A 233 -24.59 16.42 29.93
N VAL A 234 -25.22 16.69 31.08
CA VAL A 234 -24.61 17.42 32.20
C VAL A 234 -24.33 16.46 33.35
N SER A 235 -23.14 16.55 33.93
CA SER A 235 -22.79 15.85 35.17
C SER A 235 -21.81 16.70 35.97
N GLY A 236 -22.00 16.77 37.29
CA GLY A 236 -21.12 17.54 38.17
C GLY A 236 -21.06 19.05 37.87
N GLY A 237 -22.10 19.63 37.27
CA GLY A 237 -22.16 21.05 36.94
C GLY A 237 -21.50 21.43 35.60
N THR A 238 -21.06 20.46 34.81
CA THR A 238 -20.40 20.68 33.50
C THR A 238 -21.10 19.87 32.40
N VAL A 239 -21.03 20.37 31.17
CA VAL A 239 -21.38 19.56 29.99
C VAL A 239 -20.27 18.53 29.80
N THR A 240 -20.62 17.25 29.73
CA THR A 240 -19.66 16.14 29.67
C THR A 240 -19.60 15.45 28.31
N LYS A 241 -20.71 15.47 27.57
CA LYS A 241 -20.78 15.02 26.18
C LYS A 241 -21.96 15.65 25.45
N ILE A 242 -21.87 15.68 24.14
CA ILE A 242 -22.95 16.04 23.22
C ILE A 242 -23.06 14.89 22.23
N GLU A 243 -24.27 14.38 22.03
CA GLU A 243 -24.55 13.26 21.14
C GLU A 243 -25.67 13.68 20.18
N LEU A 244 -25.57 13.26 18.91
CA LEU A 244 -26.65 13.47 17.95
C LEU A 244 -27.89 12.69 18.40
N ASP A 245 -29.08 13.27 18.21
CA ASP A 245 -30.32 12.64 18.66
C ASP A 245 -30.63 11.39 17.83
N SER A 246 -31.27 10.39 18.42
CA SER A 246 -31.70 9.20 17.68
C SER A 246 -32.74 9.55 16.60
N SER A 247 -32.66 8.92 15.44
CA SER A 247 -33.69 9.02 14.41
C SER A 247 -34.41 7.67 14.23
N THR A 248 -35.59 7.66 13.61
CA THR A 248 -36.28 6.40 13.27
C THR A 248 -35.61 5.66 12.13
N ASP A 249 -34.83 6.39 11.32
CA ASP A 249 -34.24 5.92 10.07
C ASP A 249 -32.77 5.50 10.23
N SER A 250 -32.11 6.01 11.27
CA SER A 250 -30.70 5.79 11.62
C SER A 250 -30.52 5.95 13.12
N ALA A 251 -29.47 5.36 13.69
CA ALA A 251 -29.20 5.53 15.13
C ALA A 251 -28.90 6.99 15.56
N ILE A 252 -28.68 7.91 14.62
CA ILE A 252 -28.32 9.32 14.82
C ILE A 252 -28.92 10.25 13.75
N THR A 253 -29.32 11.46 14.13
CA THR A 253 -29.97 12.50 13.31
C THR A 253 -28.92 13.47 12.76
N MET A 254 -28.24 13.04 11.69
CA MET A 254 -27.08 13.75 11.12
C MET A 254 -27.44 14.97 10.27
N GLY A 255 -28.72 15.15 9.92
CA GLY A 255 -29.15 16.15 8.94
C GLY A 255 -28.59 15.90 7.53
N GLN A 256 -28.52 16.96 6.72
CA GLN A 256 -27.96 16.93 5.36
C GLN A 256 -27.68 18.35 4.83
N GLY A 257 -26.78 18.44 3.85
CA GLY A 257 -26.52 19.67 3.10
C GLY A 257 -25.72 20.75 3.84
N TYR A 258 -25.07 20.40 4.95
CA TYR A 258 -24.16 21.31 5.65
C TYR A 258 -22.81 21.37 4.92
N ASN A 259 -22.39 22.57 4.50
CA ASN A 259 -21.00 22.87 4.10
C ASN A 259 -20.27 23.62 5.21
N PHE A 260 -21.02 24.35 6.04
CA PHE A 260 -20.51 25.06 7.20
C PHE A 260 -21.48 24.87 8.36
N ALA A 261 -20.94 24.62 9.56
CA ALA A 261 -21.75 24.50 10.76
C ALA A 261 -21.05 25.05 11.99
N SER A 262 -21.84 25.59 12.92
CA SER A 262 -21.40 25.95 14.28
C SER A 262 -22.39 25.43 15.32
N VAL A 263 -21.92 25.26 16.55
CA VAL A 263 -22.72 24.76 17.66
C VAL A 263 -22.79 25.80 18.75
N ASP A 264 -24.00 26.25 19.05
CA ASP A 264 -24.30 27.14 20.16
C ASP A 264 -24.92 26.37 21.32
N ILE A 265 -24.36 26.53 22.52
CA ILE A 265 -24.84 25.90 23.74
C ILE A 265 -25.41 26.99 24.64
N THR A 266 -26.72 27.00 24.80
CA THR A 266 -27.43 28.07 25.53
C THR A 266 -28.33 27.49 26.61
N SER A 267 -28.73 28.32 27.57
CA SER A 267 -29.53 27.94 28.74
C SER A 267 -28.82 26.94 29.67
N GLY A 268 -29.55 26.18 30.49
CA GLY A 268 -28.97 25.20 31.43
C GLY A 268 -28.41 25.78 32.75
N GLY A 269 -28.44 27.10 32.92
CA GLY A 269 -27.99 27.81 34.13
C GLY A 269 -26.47 27.96 34.29
N GLY A 270 -25.68 27.40 33.37
CA GLY A 270 -24.22 27.49 33.34
C GLY A 270 -23.69 28.36 32.20
N SER A 271 -22.36 28.41 32.06
CA SER A 271 -21.68 29.15 30.99
C SER A 271 -20.34 28.53 30.60
N GLY A 272 -19.83 28.94 29.43
CA GLY A 272 -18.49 28.60 28.97
C GLY A 272 -18.33 27.23 28.29
N ALA A 273 -19.42 26.49 28.05
CA ALA A 273 -19.35 25.30 27.21
C ALA A 273 -19.17 25.68 25.74
N SER A 274 -18.34 24.93 25.02
CA SER A 274 -18.08 25.12 23.59
C SER A 274 -17.93 23.77 22.90
N ALA A 275 -18.35 23.69 21.64
CA ALA A 275 -18.25 22.48 20.83
C ALA A 275 -18.04 22.82 19.34
N LEU A 276 -17.60 21.82 18.58
CA LEU A 276 -17.41 21.87 17.14
C LEU A 276 -18.32 20.84 16.47
N ALA A 277 -18.98 21.23 15.39
CA ALA A 277 -19.67 20.28 14.53
C ALA A 277 -18.66 19.64 13.58
N ILE A 278 -18.68 18.31 13.49
CA ILE A 278 -17.83 17.53 12.58
C ILE A 278 -18.66 17.22 11.33
N ILE A 279 -18.21 17.68 10.16
CA ILE A 279 -18.92 17.51 8.89
C ILE A 279 -18.32 16.33 8.13
N GLY A 280 -19.18 15.52 7.53
CA GLY A 280 -18.78 14.43 6.65
C GLY A 280 -18.21 14.94 5.32
N PRO A 281 -17.58 14.05 4.53
CA PRO A 281 -17.03 14.42 3.23
C PRO A 281 -18.12 14.91 2.26
N ASP A 282 -17.71 15.71 1.27
CA ASP A 282 -18.62 16.39 0.31
C ASP A 282 -19.57 15.43 -0.43
N SER A 283 -19.11 14.22 -0.75
CA SER A 283 -19.96 13.21 -1.43
C SER A 283 -20.84 12.40 -0.47
N GLY A 284 -20.72 12.65 0.83
CA GLY A 284 -21.35 11.87 1.88
C GLY A 284 -20.49 10.68 2.32
N LEU A 285 -20.58 10.36 3.61
CA LEU A 285 -19.81 9.27 4.19
C LEU A 285 -20.23 7.92 3.58
N GLY A 286 -19.27 7.15 3.08
CA GLY A 286 -19.48 5.88 2.39
C GLY A 286 -19.55 5.97 0.87
N ALA A 287 -19.62 7.18 0.28
CA ALA A 287 -19.70 7.38 -1.17
C ALA A 287 -18.41 6.94 -1.91
N ASP A 288 -17.27 7.20 -1.29
CA ASP A 288 -15.95 6.74 -1.74
C ASP A 288 -15.13 6.38 -0.50
N PRO A 289 -15.02 5.09 -0.15
CA PRO A 289 -14.24 4.65 1.01
C PRO A 289 -12.77 5.10 0.99
N ARG A 290 -12.22 5.44 -0.20
CA ARG A 290 -10.86 5.98 -0.31
C ARG A 290 -10.75 7.37 0.30
N ASP A 291 -11.81 8.18 0.22
CA ASP A 291 -11.84 9.50 0.85
C ASP A 291 -12.14 9.40 2.35
N ASP A 292 -13.12 8.56 2.72
CA ASP A 292 -13.49 8.34 4.12
C ASP A 292 -12.30 7.84 4.98
N LEU A 293 -11.44 7.01 4.37
CA LEU A 293 -10.27 6.41 4.99
C LEU A 293 -8.96 7.15 4.67
N LYS A 294 -9.01 8.28 3.96
CA LYS A 294 -7.85 9.11 3.59
C LYS A 294 -6.74 8.30 2.90
N ALA A 295 -7.11 7.48 1.91
CA ALA A 295 -6.19 6.63 1.17
C ALA A 295 -5.26 7.44 0.26
N THR A 296 -3.99 7.53 0.64
CA THR A 296 -2.91 8.15 -0.16
C THR A 296 -1.84 7.15 -0.60
N SER A 297 -2.08 5.86 -0.39
CA SER A 297 -1.12 4.80 -0.70
C SER A 297 -1.68 3.82 -1.73
N LEU A 298 -0.81 3.31 -2.59
CA LEU A 298 -1.09 2.26 -3.56
C LEU A 298 -0.23 1.04 -3.27
N MET A 299 -0.84 -0.15 -3.32
CA MET A 299 -0.15 -1.42 -3.22
C MET A 299 -0.15 -2.13 -4.56
N PHE A 300 1.04 -2.39 -5.07
CA PHE A 300 1.30 -3.31 -6.17
C PHE A 300 1.49 -4.70 -5.60
N ASN A 301 0.88 -5.70 -6.24
CA ASN A 301 1.06 -7.09 -5.91
C ASN A 301 1.60 -7.89 -7.10
N SER A 302 2.47 -8.85 -6.80
CA SER A 302 2.91 -9.85 -7.77
C SER A 302 3.26 -11.15 -7.06
N LYS A 303 2.85 -12.28 -7.66
CA LYS A 303 3.04 -13.62 -7.08
C LYS A 303 3.91 -14.49 -7.98
N PRO A 304 5.25 -14.30 -7.98
CA PRO A 304 6.12 -15.20 -8.73
C PRO A 304 6.00 -16.62 -8.17
N ASN A 305 5.97 -17.60 -9.08
CA ASN A 305 5.79 -19.02 -8.78
C ASN A 305 6.99 -19.82 -9.32
N GLY A 306 7.81 -20.33 -8.41
CA GLY A 306 9.00 -21.09 -8.77
C GLY A 306 9.92 -20.33 -9.72
N VAL A 307 10.21 -20.90 -10.89
CA VAL A 307 11.20 -20.37 -11.85
C VAL A 307 10.61 -19.44 -12.91
N GLU A 308 9.29 -19.30 -13.03
CA GLU A 308 8.61 -18.40 -14.00
C GLU A 308 9.21 -18.44 -15.42
N ASP A 309 9.05 -19.57 -16.13
CA ASP A 309 9.67 -19.79 -17.45
C ASP A 309 11.20 -19.59 -17.45
N SER A 310 11.86 -20.03 -16.36
CA SER A 310 13.29 -19.86 -16.09
C SER A 310 13.76 -18.41 -15.88
N ASN A 311 12.85 -17.44 -15.77
CA ASN A 311 13.21 -16.03 -15.59
C ASN A 311 13.57 -15.67 -14.15
N PHE A 312 13.06 -16.45 -13.19
CA PHE A 312 13.19 -16.21 -11.77
C PHE A 312 14.18 -17.16 -11.13
N ILE A 313 15.24 -16.60 -10.55
CA ILE A 313 16.35 -17.36 -9.98
C ILE A 313 15.92 -18.01 -8.66
N VAL A 314 16.28 -19.28 -8.49
CA VAL A 314 16.02 -20.09 -7.29
C VAL A 314 17.34 -20.60 -6.73
N GLY A 315 17.37 -20.97 -5.45
CA GLY A 315 18.61 -21.39 -4.79
C GLY A 315 19.59 -20.23 -4.56
N GLN A 316 19.09 -19.00 -4.64
CA GLN A 316 19.79 -17.77 -4.28
C GLN A 316 18.94 -16.88 -3.39
N ASP A 317 19.64 -15.98 -2.70
CA ASP A 317 19.04 -14.90 -1.95
C ASP A 317 18.87 -13.65 -2.83
N PHE A 318 17.85 -12.86 -2.50
CA PHE A 318 17.75 -11.47 -2.91
C PHE A 318 17.61 -10.57 -1.68
N ARG A 319 18.10 -9.34 -1.79
CA ARG A 319 18.07 -8.34 -0.70
C ARG A 319 17.41 -7.03 -1.12
N GLN A 320 17.06 -6.90 -2.39
CA GLN A 320 16.47 -5.67 -2.93
C GLN A 320 15.20 -5.96 -3.72
N VAL A 321 14.17 -5.15 -3.50
CA VAL A 321 12.92 -5.15 -4.27
C VAL A 321 12.74 -3.78 -4.91
N LEU A 322 12.42 -3.77 -6.20
CA LEU A 322 12.25 -2.55 -7.00
C LEU A 322 10.85 -2.50 -7.60
N LEU A 323 10.32 -1.31 -7.83
CA LEU A 323 9.20 -1.10 -8.76
C LEU A 323 9.72 -0.36 -9.98
N ILE A 324 9.53 -0.94 -11.15
CA ILE A 324 10.07 -0.46 -12.42
C ILE A 324 8.90 -0.16 -13.36
N ARG A 325 8.82 1.08 -13.83
CA ARG A 325 7.85 1.54 -14.83
C ARG A 325 8.46 1.43 -16.23
N ASP A 326 7.72 0.83 -17.15
CA ASP A 326 8.05 0.61 -18.56
C ASP A 326 9.46 0.05 -18.83
N PRO A 327 9.82 -1.12 -18.26
CA PRO A 327 11.05 -1.78 -18.66
C PRO A 327 10.98 -2.21 -20.13
N ALA A 328 12.15 -2.44 -20.73
CA ALA A 328 12.28 -2.77 -22.13
C ALA A 328 13.09 -4.05 -22.33
N LEU A 329 12.85 -4.71 -23.46
CA LEU A 329 13.61 -5.87 -23.87
C LEU A 329 15.06 -5.48 -24.18
N SER A 330 16.00 -6.36 -23.82
CA SER A 330 17.34 -6.31 -24.39
C SER A 330 17.27 -6.57 -25.89
N THR A 331 17.80 -5.65 -26.68
CA THR A 331 17.96 -5.86 -28.12
C THR A 331 19.24 -5.21 -28.58
N ASP A 332 19.81 -5.74 -29.66
CA ASP A 332 20.96 -5.12 -30.36
C ASP A 332 20.52 -3.96 -31.26
N SER A 333 19.21 -3.70 -31.29
CA SER A 333 18.61 -2.54 -31.95
C SER A 333 18.58 -1.33 -31.01
N THR A 334 18.63 -0.13 -31.59
CA THR A 334 18.37 1.11 -30.86
C THR A 334 16.89 1.26 -30.47
N ALA A 335 16.00 0.46 -31.07
CA ALA A 335 14.58 0.47 -30.78
C ALA A 335 14.29 -0.02 -29.35
N GLN A 336 13.58 0.80 -28.59
CA GLN A 336 13.07 0.39 -27.28
C GLN A 336 11.79 -0.43 -27.47
N LEU A 337 11.92 -1.76 -27.34
CA LEU A 337 10.77 -2.66 -27.38
C LEU A 337 10.24 -2.88 -25.96
N PRO A 338 8.94 -2.65 -25.68
CA PRO A 338 8.38 -2.85 -24.35
C PRO A 338 8.30 -4.33 -23.99
N ILE A 339 8.47 -4.65 -22.70
CA ILE A 339 8.24 -6.01 -22.21
C ILE A 339 6.72 -6.24 -22.08
N THR A 340 6.23 -7.29 -22.74
CA THR A 340 4.82 -7.71 -22.70
C THR A 340 4.62 -9.05 -22.01
N THR A 341 5.69 -9.77 -21.71
CA THR A 341 5.67 -11.04 -20.98
C THR A 341 5.40 -10.82 -19.49
N SER A 342 4.93 -11.86 -18.80
CA SER A 342 4.60 -11.74 -17.38
C SER A 342 5.83 -11.68 -16.47
N SER A 343 7.00 -12.09 -16.98
CA SER A 343 8.30 -12.09 -16.30
C SER A 343 9.42 -11.86 -17.32
N GLY A 344 10.61 -11.55 -16.83
CA GLY A 344 11.83 -11.58 -17.62
C GLY A 344 13.08 -11.66 -16.75
N LYS A 345 14.13 -12.31 -17.26
CA LYS A 345 15.44 -12.30 -16.62
C LYS A 345 16.22 -11.06 -17.03
N ALA A 346 16.81 -10.38 -16.05
CA ALA A 346 17.59 -9.19 -16.29
C ALA A 346 19.09 -9.47 -16.39
N LEU A 347 19.57 -10.59 -15.84
CA LEU A 347 20.99 -10.93 -15.83
C LEU A 347 21.56 -11.16 -17.23
N ASN A 348 22.86 -10.90 -17.34
CA ASN A 348 23.65 -11.37 -18.47
C ASN A 348 24.27 -12.72 -18.08
N PHE A 349 24.63 -13.55 -19.06
CA PHE A 349 25.38 -14.77 -18.79
C PHE A 349 26.71 -14.83 -19.54
N LEU A 350 27.70 -15.47 -18.92
CA LEU A 350 28.91 -15.95 -19.57
C LEU A 350 28.70 -17.41 -19.97
N GLN A 351 29.09 -17.80 -21.18
CA GLN A 351 29.02 -19.19 -21.62
C GLN A 351 30.40 -19.87 -21.50
N LEU A 352 30.42 -21.07 -20.93
CA LEU A 352 31.60 -21.91 -20.81
C LEU A 352 31.67 -22.93 -21.95
N THR A 353 32.89 -23.36 -22.27
CA THR A 353 33.13 -24.45 -23.23
C THR A 353 32.71 -25.84 -22.73
N ALA A 354 32.45 -25.97 -21.43
CA ALA A 354 32.01 -27.19 -20.76
C ALA A 354 30.89 -26.88 -19.75
N VAL A 355 30.21 -27.91 -19.26
CA VAL A 355 29.19 -27.76 -18.21
C VAL A 355 29.80 -27.02 -17.01
N ALA A 356 29.10 -26.00 -16.54
CA ALA A 356 29.51 -25.16 -15.44
C ALA A 356 29.42 -25.91 -14.10
N ASN A 357 30.42 -25.71 -13.25
CA ASN A 357 30.43 -26.26 -11.90
C ASN A 357 29.49 -25.46 -11.00
N THR A 358 28.59 -26.12 -10.29
CA THR A 358 27.64 -25.47 -9.37
C THR A 358 28.33 -24.73 -8.23
N SER A 359 29.60 -25.02 -7.92
CA SER A 359 30.41 -24.25 -6.96
C SER A 359 30.67 -22.80 -7.38
N PHE A 360 30.38 -22.42 -8.63
CA PHE A 360 30.38 -21.03 -9.04
C PHE A 360 29.22 -20.24 -8.43
N LEU A 361 28.10 -20.88 -8.08
CA LEU A 361 26.93 -20.23 -7.51
C LEU A 361 27.31 -19.47 -6.24
N ASP A 362 26.88 -18.21 -6.13
CA ASP A 362 27.17 -17.28 -5.02
C ASP A 362 28.67 -16.93 -4.86
N ALA A 363 29.51 -17.33 -5.82
CA ALA A 363 30.92 -16.99 -5.82
C ALA A 363 31.20 -15.73 -6.65
N THR A 364 32.22 -14.98 -6.22
CA THR A 364 32.86 -14.00 -7.11
C THR A 364 33.85 -14.73 -8.03
N ILE A 365 33.62 -14.67 -9.33
CA ILE A 365 34.56 -15.16 -10.35
C ILE A 365 35.54 -14.06 -10.76
N THR A 366 36.73 -14.46 -11.22
CA THR A 366 37.75 -13.57 -11.78
C THR A 366 38.26 -14.12 -13.11
N GLY A 367 38.34 -13.26 -14.14
CA GLY A 367 39.02 -13.57 -15.40
C GLY A 367 40.53 -13.52 -15.23
N GLU A 368 41.23 -14.58 -15.64
CA GLU A 368 42.68 -14.71 -15.44
C GLU A 368 43.49 -13.76 -16.33
N THR A 369 42.93 -13.35 -17.48
CA THR A 369 43.60 -12.44 -18.41
C THR A 369 43.09 -11.00 -18.21
N SER A 370 41.78 -10.81 -18.19
CA SER A 370 41.14 -9.49 -18.09
C SER A 370 41.22 -8.90 -16.67
N ALA A 371 41.40 -9.75 -15.65
CA ALA A 371 41.16 -9.43 -14.25
C ALA A 371 39.75 -8.87 -13.98
N ALA A 372 38.78 -9.16 -14.86
CA ALA A 372 37.38 -8.84 -14.65
C ALA A 372 36.78 -9.67 -13.54
N LYS A 373 35.82 -9.11 -12.81
CA LYS A 373 35.15 -9.79 -11.70
C LYS A 373 33.64 -9.69 -11.83
N ALA A 374 32.94 -10.74 -11.40
CA ALA A 374 31.48 -10.79 -11.37
C ALA A 374 31.01 -11.72 -10.26
N ILE A 375 29.78 -11.51 -9.79
CA ILE A 375 29.10 -12.34 -8.80
C ILE A 375 28.10 -13.22 -9.55
N ILE A 376 28.14 -14.52 -9.31
CA ILE A 376 27.29 -15.48 -10.02
C ILE A 376 26.00 -15.70 -9.26
N ASP A 377 24.89 -15.34 -9.89
CA ASP A 377 23.55 -15.51 -9.35
C ASP A 377 22.95 -16.86 -9.79
N GLU A 378 23.28 -17.39 -10.96
CA GLU A 378 22.70 -18.65 -11.41
C GLU A 378 23.70 -19.45 -12.24
N VAL A 379 23.67 -20.77 -12.06
CA VAL A 379 24.41 -21.73 -12.88
C VAL A 379 23.39 -22.60 -13.58
N ASP A 380 23.31 -22.50 -14.90
CA ASP A 380 22.44 -23.33 -15.72
C ASP A 380 23.22 -23.94 -16.88
N SER A 381 23.41 -25.25 -16.84
CA SER A 381 24.14 -26.02 -17.86
C SER A 381 25.58 -25.48 -18.03
N ASP A 382 25.91 -24.87 -19.16
CA ASP A 382 27.19 -24.23 -19.45
C ASP A 382 27.16 -22.70 -19.26
N ARG A 383 26.08 -22.14 -18.72
CA ARG A 383 25.86 -20.69 -18.55
C ARG A 383 26.01 -20.27 -17.10
N LEU A 384 26.74 -19.19 -16.89
CA LEU A 384 26.90 -18.50 -15.62
C LEU A 384 26.20 -17.13 -15.69
N PHE A 385 25.01 -17.01 -15.11
CA PHE A 385 24.33 -15.72 -15.02
C PHE A 385 24.92 -14.90 -13.88
N PHE A 386 25.20 -13.64 -14.18
CA PHE A 386 25.98 -12.81 -13.28
C PHE A 386 25.52 -11.37 -13.25
N HIS A 387 25.93 -10.70 -12.18
CA HIS A 387 25.93 -9.25 -12.11
C HIS A 387 27.29 -8.70 -11.64
N GLN A 388 27.47 -7.41 -11.85
CA GLN A 388 28.64 -6.66 -11.42
C GLN A 388 28.21 -5.52 -10.51
N THR A 389 29.11 -5.10 -9.64
CA THR A 389 28.90 -4.00 -8.71
C THR A 389 30.08 -3.05 -8.76
N GLU A 390 29.97 -1.90 -8.09
CA GLU A 390 31.10 -0.99 -7.93
C GLU A 390 32.32 -1.69 -7.27
N ALA A 391 32.10 -2.74 -6.46
CA ALA A 391 33.17 -3.52 -5.84
C ALA A 391 33.84 -4.51 -6.81
N THR A 392 33.13 -5.01 -7.82
CA THR A 392 33.72 -5.87 -8.86
C THR A 392 34.42 -5.05 -9.96
N GLY A 393 34.09 -3.77 -10.08
CA GLY A 393 34.84 -2.80 -10.88
C GLY A 393 34.44 -2.74 -12.36
N PHE A 394 33.38 -3.44 -12.79
CA PHE A 394 32.80 -3.36 -14.14
C PHE A 394 33.78 -3.56 -15.31
N LYS A 395 34.88 -4.27 -15.09
CA LYS A 395 35.75 -4.68 -16.19
C LYS A 395 35.04 -5.73 -17.05
N ALA A 396 35.22 -5.66 -18.36
CA ALA A 396 34.71 -6.66 -19.29
C ALA A 396 35.60 -7.91 -19.27
N PHE A 397 34.97 -9.08 -19.31
CA PHE A 397 35.65 -10.35 -19.58
C PHE A 397 36.09 -10.40 -21.05
N GLN A 398 37.10 -11.21 -21.33
CA GLN A 398 37.60 -11.49 -22.68
C GLN A 398 37.09 -12.85 -23.14
N GLU A 399 36.65 -12.92 -24.39
CA GLU A 399 36.26 -14.19 -25.00
C GLU A 399 37.42 -15.20 -24.98
N GLY A 400 37.11 -16.46 -24.72
CA GLY A 400 38.10 -17.55 -24.64
C GLY A 400 38.99 -17.52 -23.39
N GLU A 401 38.82 -16.56 -22.47
CA GLU A 401 39.65 -16.51 -21.28
C GLU A 401 39.30 -17.58 -20.25
N ASN A 402 40.28 -17.94 -19.41
CA ASN A 402 40.05 -18.76 -18.24
C ASN A 402 39.46 -17.90 -17.11
N ILE A 403 38.52 -18.47 -16.37
CA ILE A 403 37.93 -17.88 -15.17
C ILE A 403 38.11 -18.82 -13.98
N SER A 404 38.21 -18.24 -12.79
CA SER A 404 38.23 -18.99 -11.53
C SER A 404 37.38 -18.31 -10.45
N GLY A 405 36.79 -19.11 -9.56
CA GLY A 405 35.92 -18.65 -8.47
C GLY A 405 35.24 -19.82 -7.77
N GLY A 406 34.90 -19.68 -6.48
CA GLY A 406 34.21 -20.73 -5.72
C GLY A 406 34.98 -22.05 -5.58
N GLY A 407 36.30 -22.03 -5.79
CA GLY A 407 37.12 -23.25 -5.85
C GLY A 407 37.05 -24.02 -7.17
N ALA A 408 36.35 -23.48 -8.18
CA ALA A 408 36.26 -24.04 -9.53
C ALA A 408 36.99 -23.15 -10.56
N SER A 409 37.27 -23.75 -11.72
CA SER A 409 37.77 -23.05 -12.91
C SER A 409 36.99 -23.47 -14.15
N GLY A 410 36.98 -22.61 -15.16
CA GLY A 410 36.32 -22.84 -16.44
C GLY A 410 36.94 -21.96 -17.53
N THR A 411 36.64 -22.27 -18.79
CA THR A 411 37.10 -21.48 -19.94
C THR A 411 35.88 -20.95 -20.68
N LEU A 412 35.82 -19.63 -20.86
CA LEU A 412 34.77 -18.97 -21.63
C LEU A 412 34.82 -19.43 -23.09
N VAL A 413 33.68 -19.40 -23.75
CA VAL A 413 33.61 -19.62 -25.20
C VAL A 413 34.48 -18.59 -25.93
N ALA A 414 35.17 -19.03 -26.98
CA ALA A 414 36.07 -18.20 -27.78
C ALA A 414 35.31 -17.31 -28.78
N ALA A 415 35.99 -16.27 -29.25
CA ALA A 415 35.47 -15.34 -30.24
C ALA A 415 34.90 -16.02 -31.49
N GLY A 416 33.78 -15.50 -32.00
CA GLY A 416 33.15 -15.93 -33.25
C GLY A 416 32.15 -17.08 -33.11
N VAL A 417 31.72 -17.40 -31.90
CA VAL A 417 30.59 -18.32 -31.65
C VAL A 417 29.25 -17.58 -31.66
N ASP A 418 29.22 -16.33 -31.19
CA ASP A 418 28.14 -15.38 -31.46
C ASP A 418 28.60 -14.28 -32.44
N ALA A 419 27.70 -13.34 -32.73
CA ALA A 419 27.90 -12.34 -33.77
C ALA A 419 28.53 -11.03 -33.25
N ASP A 420 28.88 -10.95 -31.95
CA ASP A 420 29.45 -9.77 -31.35
C ASP A 420 30.86 -10.02 -30.79
N SER A 421 31.35 -9.14 -29.91
CA SER A 421 32.69 -9.23 -29.31
C SER A 421 32.62 -9.18 -27.78
N ASP A 422 31.42 -9.29 -27.23
CA ASP A 422 31.15 -9.27 -25.81
C ASP A 422 31.24 -10.71 -25.28
N ALA A 423 32.05 -10.96 -24.26
CA ALA A 423 32.14 -12.29 -23.66
C ALA A 423 30.85 -12.75 -22.93
N PHE A 424 29.80 -11.93 -22.94
CA PHE A 424 28.53 -12.17 -22.28
C PHE A 424 27.38 -11.99 -23.27
N THR A 425 26.30 -12.72 -23.03
CA THR A 425 25.04 -12.53 -23.76
C THR A 425 24.01 -11.89 -22.83
N LYS A 426 23.21 -10.96 -23.37
CA LYS A 426 22.06 -10.36 -22.66
C LYS A 426 20.87 -11.33 -22.70
N ASP A 427 20.13 -11.40 -21.61
CA ASP A 427 18.84 -12.11 -21.58
C ASP A 427 17.68 -11.11 -21.83
N ASP A 428 16.45 -11.48 -21.46
CA ASP A 428 15.23 -10.74 -21.77
C ASP A 428 15.25 -9.22 -21.53
N VAL A 429 15.79 -8.75 -20.41
CA VAL A 429 15.52 -7.39 -19.89
C VAL A 429 16.74 -6.46 -19.95
N ASP A 430 16.56 -5.29 -20.54
CA ASP A 430 17.55 -4.22 -20.50
C ASP A 430 17.50 -3.50 -19.15
N LYS A 431 18.46 -3.82 -18.27
CA LYS A 431 18.61 -3.22 -16.93
C LYS A 431 18.70 -1.69 -16.92
N LEU A 432 19.09 -1.07 -18.03
CA LEU A 432 19.29 0.38 -18.13
C LEU A 432 18.02 1.14 -18.55
N ARG A 433 17.01 0.42 -19.04
CA ARG A 433 15.73 1.01 -19.47
C ARG A 433 14.65 0.93 -18.40
N GLY A 434 13.53 1.61 -18.67
CA GLY A 434 12.48 1.87 -17.69
C GLY A 434 12.89 2.84 -16.58
N THR A 435 11.95 3.20 -15.72
CA THR A 435 12.15 4.12 -14.60
C THR A 435 11.94 3.37 -13.28
N ILE A 436 12.96 3.33 -12.43
CA ILE A 436 12.81 2.84 -11.06
C ILE A 436 12.07 3.90 -10.26
N VAL A 437 10.90 3.55 -9.72
CA VAL A 437 10.04 4.44 -8.93
C VAL A 437 9.97 4.05 -7.45
N TYR A 438 10.55 2.90 -7.08
CA TYR A 438 10.61 2.40 -5.71
C TYR A 438 11.83 1.52 -5.51
N ILE A 439 12.46 1.62 -4.34
CA ILE A 439 13.54 0.75 -3.89
C ILE A 439 13.27 0.39 -2.43
N GLU A 440 13.26 -0.91 -2.14
CA GLU A 440 13.26 -1.46 -0.80
C GLU A 440 14.51 -2.31 -0.60
N ASN A 441 15.24 -2.04 0.48
CA ASN A 441 16.28 -2.92 0.97
C ASN A 441 15.71 -3.76 2.11
N ARG A 442 16.05 -5.05 2.14
CA ARG A 442 15.58 -5.98 3.16
C ARG A 442 16.66 -6.98 3.57
N ALA A 443 16.36 -7.75 4.61
CA ALA A 443 17.12 -8.94 4.98
C ALA A 443 17.08 -9.97 3.83
N PRO A 444 18.07 -10.89 3.75
CA PRO A 444 18.10 -11.90 2.70
C PRO A 444 16.83 -12.74 2.67
N VAL A 445 16.33 -12.96 1.45
CA VAL A 445 15.19 -13.84 1.19
C VAL A 445 15.61 -14.88 0.16
N THR A 446 15.68 -16.13 0.59
CA THR A 446 15.97 -17.28 -0.29
C THR A 446 14.73 -17.71 -1.04
N ARG A 447 14.86 -17.97 -2.34
CA ARG A 447 13.76 -18.51 -3.17
C ARG A 447 13.93 -20.00 -3.44
N ALA A 448 12.81 -20.72 -3.47
CA ALA A 448 12.76 -22.15 -3.78
C ALA A 448 11.83 -22.43 -4.98
N ALA A 449 12.18 -23.43 -5.79
CA ALA A 449 11.42 -23.77 -7.00
C ALA A 449 9.98 -24.25 -6.73
N ASN A 450 9.71 -24.75 -5.52
CA ASN A 450 8.40 -25.21 -5.07
C ASN A 450 7.65 -24.16 -4.22
N GLN A 451 8.13 -22.92 -4.18
CA GLN A 451 7.54 -21.83 -3.43
C GLN A 451 6.86 -20.84 -4.38
N GLN A 452 5.69 -20.36 -3.94
CA GLN A 452 5.08 -19.16 -4.48
C GLN A 452 5.32 -18.03 -3.48
N GLU A 453 5.96 -16.96 -3.91
CA GLU A 453 6.11 -15.77 -3.09
C GLU A 453 4.95 -14.79 -3.30
N ASP A 454 4.76 -13.89 -2.34
CA ASP A 454 3.77 -12.80 -2.39
C ASP A 454 4.52 -11.48 -2.20
N LEU A 455 4.85 -10.82 -3.31
CA LEU A 455 5.60 -9.58 -3.32
C LEU A 455 4.63 -8.39 -3.38
N LYS A 456 4.53 -7.69 -2.24
CA LYS A 456 3.71 -6.49 -2.08
C LYS A 456 4.59 -5.27 -1.94
N VAL A 457 4.46 -4.32 -2.87
CA VAL A 457 5.15 -3.02 -2.83
C VAL A 457 4.13 -1.93 -2.56
N VAL A 458 4.36 -1.14 -1.51
CA VAL A 458 3.48 0.00 -1.16
C VAL A 458 4.22 1.29 -1.45
N ILE A 459 3.57 2.16 -2.22
CA ILE A 459 3.98 3.55 -2.43
C ILE A 459 3.02 4.49 -1.69
N THR A 460 3.57 5.48 -1.00
CA THR A 460 2.81 6.45 -0.19
C THR A 460 3.22 7.86 -0.57
N LEU A 461 2.25 8.77 -0.66
CA LEU A 461 2.44 10.21 -0.94
C LEU A 461 2.16 11.10 0.27
#